data_AF-A0A8T4TTU4-F1
#
_entry.id   AF-A0A8T4TTU4-F1
#
_cell.length_a   1.000
_cell.length_b   1.000
_cell.length_c   1.000
_cell.angle_alpha   90.00
_cell.angle_beta   90.00
_cell.angle_gamma   90.00
#
_symmetry.space_group_name_H-M   'P 1'
#
loop_
_entity.id
_entity.type
_entity.pdbx_description
1 polymer ?
#
loop_
_entity_poly.entity_id
_entity_poly.type
_entity_poly.pdbx_seq_one_letter_code
_entity_poly.pdbx_strand_id
1 'polypeptide(L)'
;MDNQITHFSHLFENITEVVKTKPYEKETRNNQKVEETEKEILNKDKINSENLHKFEKKIENAFLFRSGLGQEGNKKSKVIVYCVHDNRLIFLRFVHHKEWEKFLDNNKNLKILEKEILSYE
;
A
#
# COMPACT_ATOMS: atom_id res chain seq x y z
N MET A 1 -15.40 18.59 4.70
CA MET A 1 -15.96 18.07 3.43
C MET A 1 -14.88 17.16 2.81
N ASP A 2 -14.32 16.23 3.61
CA ASP A 2 -12.97 15.68 3.39
C ASP A 2 -12.89 14.15 3.42
N ASN A 3 -14.04 13.47 3.47
CA ASN A 3 -14.09 12.00 3.52
C ASN A 3 -13.99 11.31 2.15
N GLN A 4 -13.94 12.05 1.04
CA GLN A 4 -13.92 11.44 -0.30
C GLN A 4 -12.50 11.01 -0.73
N ILE A 5 -11.45 11.69 -0.29
CA ILE A 5 -10.07 11.45 -0.79
C ILE A 5 -9.40 10.24 -0.10
N THR A 6 -9.99 9.69 0.98
CA THR A 6 -9.47 8.50 1.67
C THR A 6 -9.87 7.19 1.00
N HIS A 7 -10.81 7.22 0.05
CA HIS A 7 -11.29 6.04 -0.64
C HIS A 7 -10.43 5.78 -1.89
N PHE A 8 -9.83 4.58 -1.95
CA PHE A 8 -8.94 4.17 -3.04
C PHE A 8 -9.58 4.30 -4.43
N SER A 9 -10.89 4.09 -4.56
CA SER A 9 -11.63 4.22 -5.81
C SER A 9 -11.48 5.59 -6.49
N HIS A 10 -11.42 6.68 -5.73
CA HIS A 10 -11.22 8.02 -6.29
C HIS A 10 -9.79 8.26 -6.79
N LEU A 11 -8.82 7.56 -6.21
CA LEU A 11 -7.42 7.66 -6.61
C LEU A 11 -7.13 6.75 -7.81
N PHE A 12 -7.79 5.59 -7.86
CA PHE A 12 -7.52 4.52 -8.83
C PHE A 12 -7.66 4.96 -10.29
N GLU A 13 -8.63 5.82 -10.61
CA GLU A 13 -8.87 6.29 -11.98
C GLU A 13 -7.69 7.08 -12.56
N ASN A 14 -6.86 7.69 -11.69
CA ASN A 14 -5.72 8.50 -12.09
C ASN A 14 -4.40 7.70 -12.12
N ILE A 15 -4.42 6.42 -11.74
CA ILE A 15 -3.22 5.59 -11.70
C ILE A 15 -2.86 5.13 -13.11
N THR A 16 -1.72 5.57 -13.62
CA THR A 16 -1.18 5.20 -14.94
C THR A 16 0.07 4.33 -14.84
N GLU A 17 0.69 4.27 -13.67
CA GLU A 17 1.95 3.55 -13.45
C GLU A 17 1.94 2.78 -12.14
N VAL A 18 2.59 1.60 -12.15
CA VAL A 18 2.77 0.73 -10.99
C VAL A 18 4.26 0.53 -10.75
N VAL A 19 4.73 0.90 -9.57
CA VAL A 19 6.14 0.85 -9.17
C VAL A 19 6.31 -0.13 -8.02
N LYS A 20 7.40 -0.89 -8.04
CA LYS A 20 7.84 -1.73 -6.90
C LYS A 20 9.15 -1.19 -6.36
N THR A 21 9.19 -0.92 -5.07
CA THR A 21 10.44 -0.47 -4.44
C THR A 21 11.41 -1.64 -4.26
N LYS A 22 12.71 -1.36 -4.21
CA LYS A 22 13.74 -2.40 -4.00
C LYS A 22 13.53 -3.21 -2.71
N PRO A 23 13.17 -2.59 -1.55
CA PRO A 23 12.82 -3.34 -0.35
C PRO A 23 11.66 -4.29 -0.59
N TYR A 24 10.59 -3.81 -1.24
CA TYR A 24 9.42 -4.63 -1.55
C TYR A 24 9.76 -5.83 -2.43
N GLU A 25 10.51 -5.62 -3.52
CA GLU A 25 10.95 -6.71 -4.41
C GLU A 25 11.77 -7.77 -3.66
N LYS A 26 12.64 -7.34 -2.73
CA LYS A 26 13.43 -8.25 -1.90
C LYS A 26 12.56 -9.04 -0.91
N GLU A 27 11.59 -8.38 -0.29
CA GLU A 27 10.70 -8.98 0.72
C GLU A 27 9.70 -9.98 0.12
N THR A 28 9.34 -9.79 -1.15
CA THR A 28 8.28 -10.54 -1.86
C THR A 28 8.80 -11.65 -2.76
N ARG A 29 10.12 -11.80 -2.88
CA ARG A 29 10.75 -12.75 -3.79
C ARG A 29 10.16 -14.16 -3.66
N ASN A 30 9.70 -14.72 -4.78
CA ASN A 30 9.11 -16.05 -4.90
C ASN A 30 7.84 -16.28 -4.05
N ASN A 31 7.03 -15.24 -3.80
CA ASN A 31 5.78 -15.36 -3.06
C ASN A 31 4.56 -15.24 -3.97
N GLN A 32 4.04 -16.38 -4.44
CA GLN A 32 2.90 -16.44 -5.35
C GLN A 32 1.65 -15.74 -4.80
N LYS A 33 1.39 -15.82 -3.48
CA LYS A 33 0.24 -15.14 -2.86
C LYS A 33 0.34 -13.62 -2.94
N VAL A 34 1.57 -13.09 -2.94
CA VAL A 34 1.80 -11.66 -3.15
C VAL A 34 1.42 -11.27 -4.57
N GLU A 35 1.91 -11.99 -5.58
CA GLU A 35 1.59 -11.72 -6.98
C GLU A 35 0.08 -11.79 -7.27
N GLU A 36 -0.62 -12.76 -6.67
CA GLU A 36 -2.07 -12.85 -6.73
C GLU A 36 -2.73 -11.62 -6.10
N THR A 37 -2.28 -11.22 -4.91
CA THR A 37 -2.85 -10.06 -4.20
C THR A 37 -2.57 -8.74 -4.93
N GLU A 38 -1.40 -8.57 -5.56
CA GLU A 38 -1.10 -7.42 -6.40
C GLU A 38 -2.08 -7.28 -7.57
N LYS A 39 -2.42 -8.39 -8.23
CA LYS A 39 -3.43 -8.40 -9.30
C LYS A 39 -4.81 -8.03 -8.76
N GLU A 40 -5.14 -8.44 -7.53
CA GLU A 40 -6.40 -8.06 -6.89
C GLU A 40 -6.45 -6.58 -6.51
N ILE A 41 -5.35 -6.01 -6.02
CA ILE A 41 -5.24 -4.57 -5.71
C ILE A 41 -5.45 -3.73 -6.99
N LEU A 42 -5.00 -4.22 -8.14
CA LEU A 42 -5.15 -3.53 -9.42
C LEU A 42 -6.48 -3.85 -10.14
N ASN A 43 -7.36 -4.63 -9.53
CA ASN A 43 -8.62 -5.02 -10.16
C ASN A 43 -9.70 -3.94 -9.96
N LYS A 44 -10.22 -3.41 -11.07
CA LYS A 44 -11.31 -2.43 -11.12
C LYS A 44 -12.56 -2.86 -10.37
N ASP A 45 -12.88 -4.15 -10.37
CA ASP A 45 -14.06 -4.68 -9.68
C ASP A 45 -13.88 -4.75 -8.16
N LYS A 46 -12.65 -4.55 -7.67
CA LYS A 46 -12.27 -4.68 -6.26
C LYS A 46 -11.85 -3.36 -5.60
N ILE A 47 -11.94 -2.22 -6.31
CA ILE A 47 -11.50 -0.90 -5.81
C ILE A 47 -12.18 -0.43 -4.51
N ASN A 48 -13.35 -0.98 -4.18
CA ASN A 48 -14.09 -0.68 -2.95
C ASN A 48 -13.84 -1.70 -1.82
N SER A 49 -12.91 -2.64 -2.01
CA SER A 49 -12.60 -3.68 -1.02
C SER A 49 -11.81 -3.10 0.15
N GLU A 50 -12.43 -3.03 1.33
CA GLU A 50 -11.73 -2.61 2.57
C GLU A 50 -10.59 -3.56 2.98
N ASN A 51 -10.63 -4.82 2.53
CA ASN A 51 -9.58 -5.78 2.82
C ASN A 51 -8.32 -5.54 1.97
N LEU A 52 -8.49 -5.07 0.74
CA LEU A 52 -7.39 -4.79 -0.19
C LEU A 52 -6.88 -3.36 -0.07
N HIS A 53 -7.77 -2.43 0.29
CA HIS A 53 -7.54 -0.99 0.27
C HIS A 53 -7.80 -0.36 1.62
N LYS A 54 -7.28 -0.97 2.70
CA LYS A 54 -7.41 -0.36 4.03
C LYS A 54 -6.54 0.89 4.07
N PHE A 55 -7.18 2.05 4.13
CA PHE A 55 -6.49 3.32 4.30
C PHE A 55 -5.81 3.38 5.68
N GLU A 56 -4.56 3.80 5.67
CA GLU A 56 -3.72 3.88 6.88
C GLU A 56 -3.46 5.33 7.26
N LYS A 57 -2.89 6.12 6.33
CA LYS A 57 -2.46 7.50 6.61
C LYS A 57 -2.22 8.26 5.30
N LYS A 58 -2.31 9.59 5.37
CA LYS A 58 -1.79 10.49 4.33
C LYS A 58 -0.43 11.04 4.77
N ILE A 59 0.57 10.99 3.89
CA ILE A 59 1.91 11.57 4.09
C ILE A 59 2.14 12.50 2.90
N GLU A 60 2.13 13.82 3.13
CA GLU A 60 2.17 14.82 2.05
C GLU A 60 1.10 14.53 0.97
N ASN A 61 1.50 14.28 -0.28
CA ASN A 61 0.59 13.92 -1.38
C ASN A 61 0.38 12.41 -1.54
N ALA A 62 0.99 11.59 -0.69
CA ALA A 62 0.90 10.13 -0.77
C ALA A 62 -0.18 9.58 0.17
N PHE A 63 -1.09 8.77 -0.38
CA PHE A 63 -2.12 8.07 0.38
C PHE A 63 -1.66 6.64 0.61
N LEU A 64 -1.39 6.29 1.87
CA LEU A 64 -0.95 4.94 2.24
C LEU A 64 -2.13 4.02 2.48
N PHE A 65 -1.98 2.83 1.95
CA PHE A 65 -2.92 1.72 2.08
C PHE A 65 -2.18 0.46 2.48
N ARG A 66 -2.96 -0.50 3.00
CA ARG A 66 -2.51 -1.87 3.17
C ARG A 66 -3.52 -2.87 2.64
N SER A 67 -2.98 -3.99 2.19
CA SER A 67 -3.74 -5.17 1.78
C SER A 67 -3.33 -6.38 2.60
N GLY A 68 -4.32 -7.13 3.08
CA GLY A 68 -4.09 -8.48 3.57
C GLY A 68 -3.78 -9.44 2.42
N LEU A 69 -3.12 -10.57 2.73
CA LEU A 69 -2.96 -11.67 1.76
C LEU A 69 -4.15 -12.63 1.86
N GLY A 70 -4.80 -12.91 0.72
CA GLY A 70 -5.86 -13.92 0.61
C GLY A 70 -7.04 -13.70 1.57
N GLN A 71 -7.70 -14.80 1.98
CA GLN A 71 -8.91 -14.77 2.81
C GLN A 71 -8.66 -14.41 4.30
N GLU A 72 -7.43 -14.53 4.81
CA GLU A 72 -7.13 -14.22 6.21
C GLU A 72 -7.04 -12.72 6.50
N GLY A 73 -6.90 -11.92 5.45
CA GLY A 73 -7.03 -10.48 5.50
C GLY A 73 -6.07 -9.76 6.45
N ASN A 74 -6.50 -8.56 6.82
CA ASN A 74 -5.71 -7.51 7.47
C ASN A 74 -5.35 -7.73 8.96
N LYS A 75 -5.50 -8.92 9.55
CA LYS A 75 -5.51 -9.05 11.03
C LYS A 75 -4.44 -9.97 11.65
N LYS A 76 -3.82 -10.90 10.91
CA LYS A 76 -2.90 -11.90 11.52
C LYS A 76 -1.65 -12.26 10.73
N SER A 77 -1.49 -11.77 9.50
CA SER A 77 -0.42 -12.22 8.60
C SER A 77 0.45 -11.05 8.13
N LYS A 78 1.29 -11.33 7.14
CA LYS A 78 2.01 -10.29 6.41
C LYS A 78 1.04 -9.51 5.52
N VAL A 79 1.25 -8.21 5.45
CA VAL A 79 0.47 -7.28 4.64
C VAL A 79 1.34 -6.66 3.57
N ILE A 80 0.73 -6.34 2.44
CA ILE A 80 1.33 -5.50 1.41
C ILE A 80 1.01 -4.06 1.78
N VAL A 81 2.05 -3.24 1.93
CA VAL A 81 1.94 -1.80 2.15
C VAL A 81 2.29 -1.11 0.84
N TYR A 82 1.41 -0.21 0.42
CA TYR A 82 1.58 0.55 -0.80
C TYR A 82 1.00 1.95 -0.63
N CYS A 83 1.36 2.86 -1.53
CA CYS A 83 0.74 4.17 -1.59
C CYS A 83 0.30 4.52 -3.00
N VAL A 84 -0.62 5.48 -3.09
CA VAL A 84 -0.85 6.23 -4.32
C VAL A 84 -0.23 7.61 -4.15
N HIS A 85 0.68 7.96 -5.03
CA HIS A 85 1.35 9.27 -5.09
C HIS A 85 1.28 9.77 -6.53
N ASP A 86 0.63 10.93 -6.73
CA ASP A 86 0.27 11.44 -8.07
C ASP A 86 -0.54 10.41 -8.88
N ASN A 87 0.02 9.96 -10.02
CA ASN A 87 -0.54 8.96 -10.92
C ASN A 87 0.11 7.57 -10.77
N ARG A 88 0.83 7.33 -9.66
CA ARG A 88 1.58 6.11 -9.41
C ARG A 88 1.03 5.32 -8.23
N LEU A 89 0.88 4.02 -8.40
CA LEU A 89 0.75 3.06 -7.30
C LEU A 89 2.13 2.50 -6.98
N ILE A 90 2.61 2.70 -5.75
CA ILE A 90 3.96 2.31 -5.34
C ILE A 90 3.87 1.24 -4.27
N PHE A 91 4.33 0.03 -4.56
CA PHE A 91 4.47 -1.04 -3.56
C PHE A 91 5.74 -0.83 -2.71
N LEU A 92 5.53 -0.60 -1.41
CA LEU A 92 6.56 -0.13 -0.50
C LEU A 92 7.18 -1.25 0.33
N ARG A 93 6.35 -2.10 0.95
CA ARG A 93 6.79 -3.12 1.91
C ARG A 93 5.88 -4.34 1.95
N PHE A 94 6.44 -5.48 2.32
CA PHE A 94 5.74 -6.72 2.64
C PHE A 94 6.18 -7.23 4.01
N VAL A 95 5.43 -6.85 5.04
CA VAL A 95 5.83 -6.93 6.45
C VAL A 95 4.73 -7.51 7.32
N HIS A 96 5.04 -7.98 8.54
CA HIS A 96 3.99 -8.41 9.46
C HIS A 96 3.11 -7.24 9.90
N HIS A 97 1.80 -7.47 10.00
CA HIS A 97 0.84 -6.45 10.46
C HIS A 97 1.28 -5.72 11.73
N LYS A 98 1.71 -6.47 12.75
CA LYS A 98 2.16 -5.89 14.03
C LYS A 98 3.42 -5.04 13.92
N GLU A 99 4.30 -5.36 12.97
CA GLU A 99 5.50 -4.56 12.71
C GLU A 99 5.13 -3.28 11.97
N TRP A 100 4.18 -3.36 11.04
CA TRP A 100 3.63 -2.20 10.36
C TRP A 100 2.94 -1.22 11.30
N GLU A 101 2.10 -1.70 12.22
CA GLU A 101 1.47 -0.85 13.24
C GLU A 101 2.52 -0.07 14.05
N LYS A 102 3.55 -0.76 14.53
CA LYS A 102 4.68 -0.12 15.23
C LYS A 102 5.46 0.87 14.35
N PHE A 103 5.55 0.59 13.06
CA PHE A 103 6.22 1.47 12.11
C PHE A 103 5.47 2.79 11.97
N LEU A 104 4.14 2.74 11.84
CA LEU A 104 3.27 3.91 11.73
C LEU A 104 3.31 4.82 12.96
N ASP A 105 3.46 4.26 14.15
CA ASP A 105 3.55 5.01 15.41
C ASP A 105 4.90 5.74 15.59
N ASN A 106 5.90 5.46 14.74
CA ASN A 106 7.24 6.02 14.88
C ASN A 106 7.53 7.12 13.83
N ASN A 107 7.56 8.37 14.29
CA ASN A 107 7.84 9.54 13.45
C ASN A 107 9.16 9.47 12.65
N LYS A 108 10.20 8.82 13.18
CA LYS A 108 11.47 8.66 12.43
C LYS A 108 11.30 7.73 11.24
N ASN A 109 10.54 6.65 11.42
CA ASN A 109 10.25 5.68 10.37
C ASN A 109 9.39 6.28 9.26
N LEU A 110 8.39 7.09 9.63
CA LEU A 110 7.56 7.81 8.66
C LEU A 110 8.40 8.74 7.77
N LYS A 111 9.36 9.48 8.35
CA LYS A 111 10.28 10.33 7.57
C LYS A 111 11.18 9.56 6.61
N ILE A 112 11.55 8.32 6.96
CA ILE A 112 12.30 7.44 6.05
C ILE A 112 11.40 7.02 4.89
N LEU A 113 10.17 6.61 5.20
CA LEU A 113 9.20 6.19 4.18
C LEU A 113 8.84 7.33 3.23
N GLU A 114 8.67 8.54 3.76
CA GLU A 114 8.45 9.76 2.97
C GLU A 114 9.59 9.99 1.97
N LYS A 115 10.85 9.92 2.43
CA LYS A 115 12.02 10.02 1.53
C LYS A 115 12.07 8.91 0.50
N GLU A 116 11.68 7.69 0.88
CA GLU A 116 11.59 6.56 -0.07
C GLU A 116 10.55 6.88 -1.16
N ILE A 117 9.35 7.35 -0.81
CA ILE A 117 8.30 7.70 -1.78
C ILE A 117 8.78 8.80 -2.73
N LEU A 118 9.37 9.88 -2.20
CA LEU A 118 9.85 11.00 -3.01
C LEU A 118 11.06 10.63 -3.90
N SER A 119 11.80 9.58 -3.57
CA SER A 119 12.92 9.13 -4.43
C SER A 119 12.48 8.50 -5.75
N TYR A 120 11.19 8.25 -5.90
CA TYR A 120 10.58 7.74 -7.13
C TYR A 120 9.92 8.84 -7.95
N GLU A 121 10.13 10.13 -7.64
CA GLU A 121 9.64 11.28 -8.42
C GLU A 121 10.12 11.29 -9.87
#